data_AF-A0A7Y2QBX4-F1
#
_entry.id   AF-A0A7Y2QBX4-F1
#
_cell.length_a   1.000
_cell.length_b   1.000
_cell.length_c   1.000
_cell.angle_alpha   90.00
_cell.angle_beta   90.00
_cell.angle_gamma   90.00
#
_symmetry.space_group_name_H-M   'P 1'
#
loop_
_entity.id
_entity.type
_entity.pdbx_description
1 polymer ?
#
loop_
_entity_poly.entity_id
_entity_poly.type
_entity_poly.pdbx_seq_one_letter_code
_entity_poly.pdbx_strand_id
1 'polypeptide(L)'
;MIPQWLALLKRTHPPGAVTSFSAAAFELTAAINLRLALRMIKPTAECLARAEEFYERAKLYSELREAGSASTINAERQLADALKLLTAEMQVCDPGRSANDIVVRHILTDERARRPEPPDKDREGIPLEVGDFDCLRSTSC
;
A
#
# COMPACT_ATOMS: atom_id res chain seq x y z
N MET A 1 -12.36 5.39 0.48
CA MET A 1 -12.31 6.27 -0.73
C MET A 1 -11.38 5.61 -1.74
N ILE A 2 -11.79 5.46 -3.01
CA ILE A 2 -10.91 4.88 -4.05
C ILE A 2 -9.99 6.00 -4.54
N PRO A 3 -8.65 5.79 -4.61
CA PRO A 3 -7.74 6.78 -5.18
C PRO A 3 -8.12 7.12 -6.62
N GLN A 4 -8.06 8.40 -6.99
CA GLN A 4 -8.47 8.84 -8.32
C GLN A 4 -7.65 8.18 -9.45
N TRP A 5 -6.35 7.95 -9.22
CA TRP A 5 -5.48 7.22 -10.14
C TRP A 5 -5.96 5.77 -10.37
N LEU A 6 -6.48 5.11 -9.33
CA LEU A 6 -7.00 3.75 -9.42
C LEU A 6 -8.32 3.72 -10.20
N ALA A 7 -9.15 4.75 -10.08
CA ALA A 7 -10.36 4.89 -10.89
C ALA A 7 -10.03 5.06 -12.38
N LEU A 8 -8.96 5.79 -12.72
CA LEU A 8 -8.49 5.94 -14.10
C LEU A 8 -7.97 4.62 -14.68
N LEU A 9 -7.13 3.90 -13.93
CA LEU A 9 -6.64 2.59 -14.38
C LEU A 9 -7.75 1.55 -14.52
N LYS A 10 -8.78 1.56 -13.67
CA LYS A 10 -9.92 0.63 -13.84
C LYS A 10 -10.71 0.86 -15.13
N ARG A 11 -10.63 2.04 -15.73
CA ARG A 11 -11.25 2.34 -17.04
C ARG A 11 -10.49 1.73 -18.21
N THR A 12 -9.26 1.23 -18.00
CA THR A 12 -8.48 0.53 -19.03
C THR A 12 -8.64 -0.98 -18.97
N HIS A 13 -9.50 -1.49 -18.07
CA HIS A 13 -9.76 -2.92 -18.01
C HIS A 13 -10.34 -3.37 -19.36
N PRO A 14 -9.74 -4.39 -20.02
CA PRO A 14 -10.29 -4.94 -21.25
C PRO A 14 -11.75 -5.28 -20.96
N PRO A 15 -12.69 -4.65 -21.67
CA PRO A 15 -14.07 -4.92 -21.38
C PRO A 15 -14.34 -6.30 -21.97
N GLY A 16 -14.36 -7.32 -21.12
CA GLY A 16 -14.73 -8.69 -21.48
C GLY A 16 -16.14 -8.82 -22.10
N ALA A 17 -16.84 -7.71 -22.34
CA ALA A 17 -18.19 -7.63 -22.90
C ALA A 17 -18.45 -6.43 -23.83
N VAL A 18 -17.51 -5.50 -24.09
CA VAL A 18 -17.79 -4.36 -25.02
C VAL A 18 -17.31 -4.74 -26.41
N THR A 19 -18.26 -4.98 -27.29
CA THR A 19 -18.06 -5.57 -28.62
C THR A 19 -17.61 -4.58 -29.69
N SER A 20 -17.53 -3.27 -29.41
CA SER A 20 -17.50 -2.23 -30.47
C SER A 20 -16.43 -1.14 -30.36
N PHE A 21 -15.24 -1.42 -29.83
CA PHE A 21 -14.10 -0.50 -29.95
C PHE A 21 -13.04 -1.05 -30.93
N SER A 22 -12.42 -0.17 -31.71
CA SER A 22 -11.25 -0.50 -32.54
C SER A 22 -10.00 -0.65 -31.67
N ALA A 23 -9.00 -1.42 -32.12
CA ALA A 23 -7.74 -1.58 -31.38
C ALA A 23 -7.11 -0.23 -31.04
N ALA A 24 -7.04 0.67 -32.03
CA ALA A 24 -6.52 2.02 -31.86
C ALA A 24 -7.28 2.85 -30.80
N ALA A 25 -8.62 2.71 -30.73
CA ALA A 25 -9.41 3.43 -29.72
C ALA A 25 -9.12 2.92 -28.29
N PHE A 26 -8.89 1.62 -28.13
CA PHE A 26 -8.51 1.05 -26.85
C PHE A 26 -7.09 1.41 -26.46
N GLU A 27 -6.12 1.28 -27.37
CA GLU A 27 -4.73 1.66 -27.12
C GLU A 27 -4.64 3.13 -26.69
N LEU A 28 -5.34 4.03 -27.41
CA LEU A 28 -5.39 5.45 -27.06
C LEU A 28 -6.01 5.68 -25.67
N THR A 29 -7.11 4.99 -25.36
CA THR A 29 -7.76 5.08 -24.05
C THR A 29 -6.84 4.59 -22.93
N ALA A 30 -6.11 3.49 -23.16
CA ALA A 30 -5.12 2.96 -22.24
C ALA A 30 -3.98 3.97 -21.99
N ALA A 31 -3.41 4.53 -23.06
CA ALA A 31 -2.37 5.56 -22.98
C ALA A 31 -2.80 6.78 -22.17
N ILE A 32 -3.99 7.32 -22.46
CA ILE A 32 -4.52 8.52 -21.80
C ILE A 32 -4.72 8.26 -20.31
N ASN A 33 -5.41 7.18 -19.95
CA ASN A 33 -5.69 6.86 -18.55
C ASN A 33 -4.42 6.56 -17.77
N LEU A 34 -3.47 5.83 -18.36
CA LEU A 34 -2.16 5.56 -17.77
C LEU A 34 -1.39 6.86 -17.49
N ARG A 35 -1.31 7.74 -18.49
CA ARG A 35 -0.62 9.04 -18.35
C ARG A 35 -1.27 9.92 -17.29
N LEU A 36 -2.61 9.94 -17.23
CA LEU A 36 -3.33 10.68 -16.21
C LEU A 36 -3.07 10.09 -14.82
N ALA A 37 -3.12 8.77 -14.67
CA ALA A 37 -2.88 8.10 -13.40
C ALA A 37 -1.45 8.35 -12.87
N LEU A 38 -0.43 8.25 -13.73
CA LEU A 38 0.97 8.50 -13.37
C LEU A 38 1.22 9.94 -12.91
N ARG A 39 0.48 10.93 -13.41
CA ARG A 39 0.58 12.34 -12.98
C ARG A 39 0.07 12.59 -11.57
N MET A 40 -0.69 11.66 -10.99
CA MET A 40 -1.30 11.81 -9.66
C MET A 40 -0.44 11.22 -8.54
N ILE A 41 0.68 10.59 -8.88
CA ILE A 41 1.62 9.97 -7.94
C ILE A 41 3.03 10.52 -8.17
N LYS A 42 3.98 10.12 -7.32
CA LYS A 42 5.41 10.35 -7.53
C LYS A 42 6.04 9.05 -8.04
N PRO A 43 6.04 8.79 -9.36
CA PRO A 43 6.43 7.48 -9.88
C PRO A 43 7.92 7.18 -9.63
N THR A 44 8.20 5.95 -9.21
CA THR A 44 9.54 5.36 -9.15
C THR A 44 9.94 4.80 -10.52
N ALA A 45 11.21 4.40 -10.67
CA ALA A 45 11.66 3.69 -11.87
C ALA A 45 10.88 2.37 -12.08
N GLU A 46 10.61 1.61 -11.00
CA GLU A 46 9.81 0.38 -11.07
C GLU A 46 8.37 0.67 -11.51
N CYS A 47 7.75 1.74 -10.99
CA CYS A 47 6.41 2.15 -11.42
C CYS A 47 6.36 2.47 -12.92
N LEU A 48 7.39 3.13 -13.45
CA LEU A 48 7.47 3.44 -14.87
C LEU A 48 7.67 2.18 -15.71
N ALA A 49 8.52 1.24 -15.26
CA ALA A 49 8.71 -0.03 -15.93
C ALA A 49 7.41 -0.87 -15.99
N ARG A 50 6.64 -0.89 -14.90
CA ARG A 50 5.32 -1.56 -14.87
C ARG A 50 4.28 -0.86 -15.74
N ALA A 51 4.36 0.47 -15.86
CA ALA A 51 3.48 1.22 -16.73
C ALA A 51 3.76 0.92 -18.21
N GLU A 52 5.04 0.84 -18.58
CA GLU A 52 5.48 0.44 -19.92
C GLU A 52 5.06 -1.00 -20.23
N GLU A 53 5.29 -1.94 -19.31
CA GLU A 53 4.83 -3.33 -19.45
C GLU A 53 3.32 -3.40 -19.67
N PHE A 54 2.52 -2.70 -18.85
CA PHE A 54 1.08 -2.64 -19.03
C PHE A 54 0.68 -2.10 -20.42
N TYR A 55 1.36 -1.05 -20.88
CA TYR A 55 1.06 -0.44 -22.18
C TYR A 55 1.35 -1.40 -23.34
N GLU A 56 2.49 -2.10 -23.32
CA GLU A 56 2.83 -3.10 -24.33
C GLU A 56 1.83 -4.28 -24.34
N ARG A 57 1.36 -4.72 -23.17
CA ARG A 57 0.28 -5.73 -23.11
C ARG A 57 -1.04 -5.21 -23.65
N ALA A 58 -1.36 -3.94 -23.43
CA ALA A 58 -2.58 -3.32 -23.95
C ALA A 58 -2.55 -3.27 -25.48
N LYS A 59 -1.40 -2.88 -26.06
CA LYS A 59 -1.16 -2.89 -27.50
C LYS A 59 -1.29 -4.29 -28.09
N LEU A 60 -0.58 -5.27 -27.54
CA LEU A 60 -0.65 -6.66 -28.01
C LEU A 60 -2.07 -7.24 -27.96
N TYR A 61 -2.80 -7.00 -26.86
CA TYR A 61 -4.20 -7.42 -26.75
C TYR A 61 -5.05 -6.78 -27.86
N SER A 62 -4.85 -5.49 -28.11
CA SER A 62 -5.63 -4.74 -29.10
C SER A 62 -5.41 -5.27 -30.52
N GLU A 63 -4.15 -5.53 -30.90
CA GLU A 63 -3.76 -6.09 -32.20
C GLU A 63 -4.33 -7.50 -32.40
N LEU A 64 -4.19 -8.37 -31.39
CA LEU A 64 -4.71 -9.74 -31.46
C LEU A 64 -6.23 -9.79 -31.55
N ARG A 65 -6.92 -8.90 -30.81
CA ARG A 65 -8.38 -8.79 -30.85
C ARG A 65 -8.87 -8.32 -32.22
N GLU A 66 -8.24 -7.29 -32.80
CA GLU A 66 -8.58 -6.79 -34.14
C GLU A 66 -8.32 -7.83 -35.23
N ALA A 67 -7.24 -8.62 -35.10
CA ALA A 67 -6.96 -9.75 -35.99
C ALA A 67 -7.91 -10.95 -35.80
N GLY A 68 -8.81 -10.93 -34.80
CA GLY A 68 -9.68 -12.07 -34.48
C GLY A 68 -8.90 -13.31 -34.01
N SER A 69 -7.71 -13.12 -33.43
CA SER A 69 -6.81 -14.21 -33.06
C SER A 69 -7.33 -15.02 -31.87
N ALA A 70 -7.17 -16.35 -31.93
CA ALA A 70 -7.44 -17.23 -30.80
C ALA A 70 -6.55 -16.94 -29.57
N SER A 71 -5.39 -16.30 -29.77
CA SER A 71 -4.48 -15.90 -28.69
C SER A 71 -4.99 -14.71 -27.86
N THR A 72 -6.07 -14.05 -28.27
CA THR A 72 -6.65 -12.88 -27.58
C THR A 72 -6.95 -13.18 -26.11
N ILE A 73 -7.48 -14.37 -25.79
CA ILE A 73 -7.80 -14.76 -24.40
C ILE A 73 -6.55 -14.79 -23.52
N ASN A 74 -5.42 -15.25 -24.07
CA ASN A 74 -4.16 -15.26 -23.34
C ASN A 74 -3.60 -13.85 -23.16
N ALA A 75 -3.70 -13.00 -24.20
CA ALA A 75 -3.29 -11.61 -24.13
C ALA A 75 -4.13 -10.80 -23.13
N GLU A 76 -5.44 -11.07 -23.05
CA GLU A 76 -6.34 -10.47 -22.06
C GLU A 76 -5.90 -10.80 -20.62
N ARG A 77 -5.54 -12.06 -20.37
CA ARG A 77 -5.01 -12.49 -19.07
C ARG A 77 -3.70 -11.78 -18.73
N GLN A 78 -2.76 -11.73 -19.68
CA GLN A 78 -1.48 -11.04 -19.50
C GLN A 78 -1.67 -9.54 -19.22
N LEU A 79 -2.60 -8.89 -19.91
CA LEU A 79 -2.97 -7.51 -19.67
C LEU A 79 -3.57 -7.31 -18.27
N ALA A 80 -4.49 -8.19 -17.85
CA ALA A 80 -5.06 -8.15 -16.52
C ALA A 80 -4.01 -8.34 -15.42
N ASP A 81 -3.03 -9.22 -15.63
CA ASP A 81 -1.94 -9.43 -14.67
C ASP A 81 -0.97 -8.25 -14.62
N ALA A 82 -0.61 -7.66 -15.77
CA ALA A 82 0.18 -6.44 -15.82
C ALA A 82 -0.51 -5.26 -15.10
N LEU A 83 -1.84 -5.13 -15.27
CA LEU A 83 -2.63 -4.12 -14.57
C LEU A 83 -2.61 -4.31 -13.04
N LYS A 84 -2.65 -5.55 -12.55
CA LYS A 84 -2.53 -5.86 -11.11
C LYS A 84 -1.15 -5.46 -10.58
N LEU A 85 -0.07 -5.80 -11.30
CA LEU A 85 1.30 -5.45 -10.90
C LEU A 85 1.52 -3.94 -10.88
N LEU A 86 1.09 -3.23 -11.93
CA LEU A 86 1.12 -1.77 -11.97
C LEU A 86 0.33 -1.15 -10.80
N THR A 87 -0.87 -1.67 -10.54
CA THR A 87 -1.70 -1.18 -9.43
C THR A 87 -1.01 -1.36 -8.08
N ALA A 88 -0.35 -2.50 -7.84
CA ALA A 88 0.39 -2.74 -6.61
C ALA A 88 1.57 -1.77 -6.47
N GLU A 89 2.34 -1.54 -7.53
CA GLU A 89 3.48 -0.62 -7.51
C GLU A 89 3.03 0.84 -7.32
N MET A 90 1.96 1.26 -8.00
CA MET A 90 1.40 2.60 -7.82
C MET A 90 0.87 2.84 -6.41
N GLN A 91 0.41 1.81 -5.69
CA GLN A 91 0.05 1.94 -4.27
C GLN A 91 1.25 2.23 -3.37
N VAL A 92 2.43 1.73 -3.72
CA VAL A 92 3.68 2.02 -2.99
C VAL A 92 4.14 3.44 -3.29
N CYS A 93 3.94 3.91 -4.53
CA CYS A 93 4.34 5.24 -5.00
C CYS A 93 3.35 6.36 -4.63
N ASP A 94 2.21 6.04 -4.03
CA ASP A 94 1.17 7.01 -3.67
C ASP A 94 1.51 7.73 -2.34
N PRO A 95 1.89 9.02 -2.38
CA PRO A 95 2.27 9.77 -1.18
C PRO A 95 1.10 9.95 -0.20
N GLY A 96 -0.15 9.85 -0.65
CA GLY A 96 -1.34 9.97 0.20
C GLY A 96 -1.52 8.79 1.18
N ARG A 97 -0.87 7.66 0.92
CA ARG A 97 -0.91 6.46 1.78
C ARG A 97 0.25 6.40 2.76
N SER A 98 1.44 6.81 2.32
CA SER A 98 2.68 6.82 3.12
C SER A 98 2.51 7.54 4.47
N ALA A 99 1.90 8.72 4.48
CA ALA A 99 1.73 9.48 5.72
C ALA A 99 0.80 8.80 6.74
N ASN A 100 -0.25 8.11 6.28
CA ASN A 100 -1.22 7.45 7.18
C ASN A 100 -0.78 6.04 7.61
N ASP A 101 -0.14 5.26 6.72
CA ASP A 101 0.36 3.91 7.07
C ASP A 101 1.59 3.96 8.00
N ILE A 102 2.44 5.00 7.93
CA ILE A 102 3.55 5.20 8.88
C ILE A 102 3.02 5.47 10.29
N VAL A 103 1.97 6.30 10.41
CA VAL A 103 1.34 6.64 11.69
C VAL A 103 0.67 5.40 12.31
N VAL A 104 -0.09 4.63 11.52
CA VAL A 104 -0.73 3.40 12.00
C VAL A 104 0.30 2.36 12.45
N ARG A 105 1.42 2.21 11.72
CA ARG A 105 2.49 1.28 12.10
C ARG A 105 3.19 1.71 13.39
N HIS A 106 3.40 3.01 13.62
CA HIS A 106 3.97 3.51 14.88
C HIS A 106 3.02 3.30 16.07
N ILE A 107 1.73 3.58 15.92
CA ILE A 107 0.75 3.42 17.00
C ILE A 107 0.61 1.95 17.41
N LEU A 108 0.54 1.02 16.45
CA LEU A 108 0.46 -0.42 16.75
C LEU A 108 1.74 -1.01 17.36
N THR A 109 2.89 -0.39 17.10
CA THR A 109 4.16 -0.81 17.69
C THR A 109 4.31 -0.28 19.13
N ASP A 110 3.80 0.93 19.40
CA ASP A 110 3.77 1.52 20.76
C ASP A 110 2.79 0.78 21.69
N GLU A 111 1.61 0.36 21.22
CA GLU A 111 0.69 -0.45 22.04
C GLU A 111 1.26 -1.81 22.45
N ARG A 112 2.05 -2.45 21.58
CA ARG A 112 2.73 -3.72 21.92
C ARG A 112 3.83 -3.55 22.98
N ALA A 113 4.44 -2.38 23.06
CA ALA A 113 5.45 -2.05 24.05
C ALA A 113 4.86 -1.69 25.43
N ARG A 114 3.57 -1.33 25.50
CA ARG A 114 2.87 -0.96 26.74
C ARG A 114 2.05 -2.08 27.36
N ARG A 115 2.38 -3.35 27.14
CA ARG A 115 1.74 -4.43 27.92
C ARG A 115 2.30 -4.38 29.36
N PRO A 116 1.51 -4.08 30.40
CA PRO A 116 2.01 -4.09 31.77
C PRO A 116 2.35 -5.52 32.18
N GLU A 117 3.52 -5.72 32.79
CA GLU A 117 3.82 -6.99 33.45
C GLU A 117 2.82 -7.26 34.58
N PRO A 118 2.44 -8.53 34.83
CA PRO A 118 1.50 -8.85 35.90
C PRO A 118 2.10 -8.47 37.25
N PRO A 119 1.32 -7.90 38.19
CA PRO A 119 1.83 -7.60 39.51
C PRO A 119 2.14 -8.89 40.26
N ASP A 120 3.38 -9.00 40.70
CA ASP A 120 3.90 -10.09 41.53
C ASP A 120 3.17 -10.03 42.89
N LYS A 121 2.22 -10.95 43.09
CA LYS A 121 1.52 -11.11 44.36
C LYS A 121 2.18 -12.27 45.08
N ASP A 122 3.19 -11.98 45.89
CA ASP A 122 3.61 -12.83 47.02
C ASP A 122 4.61 -12.07 47.91
N ARG A 123 4.08 -11.22 48.82
CA ARG A 123 4.75 -10.95 50.11
C ARG A 123 3.80 -10.32 51.12
N GLU A 124 2.93 -11.15 51.69
CA GLU A 124 2.37 -10.93 53.02
C GLU A 124 3.45 -11.24 54.08
N GLY A 125 3.66 -10.35 55.06
CA GLY A 125 4.46 -10.72 56.23
C GLY A 125 4.98 -9.62 57.17
N ILE A 126 4.06 -8.96 57.88
CA ILE A 126 4.12 -8.52 59.31
C ILE A 126 5.12 -7.38 59.72
N PRO A 127 4.96 -6.73 60.90
CA PRO A 127 4.35 -5.40 61.03
C PRO A 127 5.25 -4.33 61.71
N LEU A 128 4.71 -3.11 61.75
CA LEU A 128 5.20 -1.92 62.45
C LEU A 128 5.59 -2.15 63.93
N GLU A 129 6.75 -1.65 64.33
CA GLU A 129 7.05 -1.23 65.69
C GLU A 129 7.50 0.24 65.66
N VAL A 130 6.81 1.04 66.46
CA VAL A 130 7.00 2.48 66.70
C VAL A 130 7.98 2.62 67.87
N GLY A 131 8.96 3.51 67.75
CA GLY A 131 9.84 3.86 68.88
C GLY A 131 10.72 5.06 68.59
N ASP A 132 10.26 6.24 69.02
CA ASP A 132 11.08 7.45 69.23
C ASP A 132 12.29 7.13 70.13
N PHE A 133 13.45 7.75 69.86
CA PHE A 133 14.28 8.39 70.90
C PHE A 133 15.45 9.19 70.27
N ASP A 134 15.53 10.47 70.66
CA ASP A 134 16.60 11.43 70.43
C ASP A 134 17.99 10.95 70.87
N CYS A 135 19.06 11.42 70.21
CA CYS A 135 20.22 12.08 70.86
C CYS A 135 21.31 12.57 69.87
N LEU A 136 21.46 13.90 69.81
CA LEU A 136 22.69 14.69 69.99
C LEU A 136 24.03 14.29 69.31
N ARG A 137 24.48 15.18 68.42
CA ARG A 137 25.70 16.01 68.50
C ARG A 137 27.09 15.34 68.72
N SER A 138 27.97 15.42 67.71
CA SER A 138 29.20 16.25 67.70
C SER A 138 30.29 15.80 66.71
N THR A 139 30.79 16.79 65.94
CA THR A 139 32.19 17.06 65.47
C THR A 139 32.92 16.04 64.60
N SER A 140 33.63 16.39 63.51
CA SER A 140 34.73 17.38 63.47
C SER A 140 35.11 17.77 62.04
N CYS A 141 35.37 19.07 61.81
CA CYS A 141 36.55 19.65 61.15
C CYS A 141 36.63 21.13 61.56
#